data_AF-A0A8T5UJI1-F1
#
_entry.id   AF-A0A8T5UJI1-F1
#
_cell.length_a   1.000
_cell.length_b   1.000
_cell.length_c   1.000
_cell.angle_alpha   90.00
_cell.angle_beta   90.00
_cell.angle_gamma   90.00
#
_symmetry.space_group_name_H-M   'P 1'
#
loop_
_entity.id
_entity.type
_entity.pdbx_description
1 polymer ?
#
loop_
_entity_poly.entity_id
_entity_poly.type
_entity_poly.pdbx_seq_one_letter_code
_entity_poly.pdbx_strand_id
1 'polypeptide(L)'
;MDNRDTQSDLDKAWGHYEKIRDSLNGLYEILNINLEKENIFYQCAVDNLEILKETIVDLLKKDYNPKEISKKLRDLEFDMKKTLFFEKKENQK
;
A
#
# COMPACT_ATOMS: atom_id res chain seq x y z
N MET A 1 -9.10 27.66 14.52
CA MET A 1 -8.08 26.59 14.55
C MET A 1 -6.73 27.30 14.52
N ASP A 2 -5.85 26.98 15.48
CA ASP A 2 -4.55 27.64 15.60
C ASP A 2 -3.64 27.17 14.45
N ASN A 3 -2.86 28.07 13.85
CA ASN A 3 -2.02 27.79 12.67
C ASN A 3 -0.99 26.67 12.92
N ARG A 4 -0.68 26.41 14.20
CA ARG A 4 0.22 25.35 14.66
C ARG A 4 -0.37 23.94 14.53
N ASP A 5 -1.68 23.78 14.68
CA ASP A 5 -2.34 22.48 14.57
C ASP A 5 -2.35 22.00 13.11
N THR A 6 -2.58 22.93 12.17
CA THR A 6 -2.59 22.66 10.73
C THR A 6 -1.21 22.25 10.20
N GLN A 7 -0.14 22.86 10.71
CA GLN A 7 1.23 22.46 10.37
C GLN A 7 1.54 21.05 10.85
N SER A 8 1.13 20.69 12.08
CA SER A 8 1.35 19.36 12.63
C SER A 8 0.66 18.25 11.84
N ASP A 9 -0.53 18.51 11.32
CA ASP A 9 -1.26 17.52 10.51
C ASP A 9 -0.68 17.35 9.10
N LEU A 10 -0.16 18.43 8.51
CA LEU A 10 0.60 18.37 7.26
C LEU A 10 1.90 17.56 7.42
N ASP A 11 2.63 17.77 8.51
CA ASP A 11 3.87 17.03 8.79
C ASP A 11 3.59 15.51 8.93
N LYS A 12 2.48 15.14 9.59
CA LYS A 12 2.04 13.74 9.67
C LYS A 12 1.70 13.18 8.29
N ALA A 13 0.96 13.92 7.47
CA ALA A 13 0.61 13.51 6.13
C ALA A 13 1.85 13.27 5.26
N TRP A 14 2.89 14.11 5.39
CA TRP A 14 4.16 13.93 4.71
C TRP A 14 4.88 12.68 5.18
N GLY A 15 4.92 12.42 6.49
CA GLY A 15 5.47 11.18 7.03
C GLY A 15 4.73 9.92 6.53
N HIS A 16 3.42 10.00 6.27
CA HIS A 16 2.68 8.91 5.64
C HIS A 16 3.03 8.74 4.16
N TYR A 17 3.15 9.84 3.42
CA TYR A 17 3.60 9.81 2.03
C TYR A 17 4.98 9.18 1.87
N GLU A 18 5.96 9.56 2.70
CA GLU A 18 7.32 8.99 2.65
C GLU A 18 7.31 7.49 2.88
N LYS A 19 6.53 7.00 3.85
CA LYS A 19 6.37 5.57 4.10
C LYS A 19 5.80 4.82 2.90
N ILE A 20 4.80 5.39 2.22
CA ILE A 20 4.22 4.78 1.01
C ILE A 20 5.27 4.72 -0.10
N ARG A 21 5.95 5.85 -0.36
CA ARG A 21 7.00 5.95 -1.39
C ARG A 21 8.10 4.92 -1.15
N ASP A 22 8.66 4.89 0.05
CA ASP A 22 9.79 4.03 0.39
C ASP A 22 9.39 2.55 0.34
N SER A 23 8.15 2.23 0.71
CA SER A 23 7.62 0.87 0.59
C SER A 23 7.46 0.42 -0.86
N LEU A 24 6.91 1.28 -1.73
CA LEU A 24 6.78 0.97 -3.17
C LEU A 24 8.16 0.79 -3.83
N ASN A 25 9.12 1.65 -3.52
CA ASN A 25 10.49 1.53 -4.01
C ASN A 25 11.15 0.24 -3.53
N GLY A 26 11.03 -0.10 -2.25
CA GLY A 26 11.58 -1.34 -1.71
C GLY A 26 10.99 -2.59 -2.37
N LEU A 27 9.69 -2.59 -2.66
CA LEU A 27 9.06 -3.70 -3.40
C LEU A 27 9.60 -3.79 -4.83
N TYR A 28 9.74 -2.67 -5.53
CA TYR A 28 10.32 -2.65 -6.87
C TYR A 28 11.76 -3.16 -6.89
N GLU A 29 12.59 -2.74 -5.93
CA GLU A 29 13.97 -3.21 -5.79
C GLU A 29 14.02 -4.73 -5.55
N ILE A 30 13.19 -5.25 -4.65
CA ILE A 30 13.10 -6.70 -4.39
C ILE A 30 12.74 -7.44 -5.68
N LEU A 31 11.75 -6.98 -6.44
CA LEU A 31 11.37 -7.63 -7.70
C LEU A 31 12.51 -7.58 -8.72
N ASN A 32 13.18 -6.44 -8.85
CA ASN A 32 14.26 -6.23 -9.80
C ASN A 32 15.54 -7.02 -9.46
N ILE A 33 15.76 -7.36 -8.19
CA ILE A 33 16.85 -8.24 -7.75
C ILE A 33 16.51 -9.71 -8.01
N ASN A 34 15.25 -10.11 -7.80
CA ASN A 34 14.87 -11.52 -7.72
C ASN A 34 14.27 -12.10 -9.00
N LEU A 35 13.84 -11.27 -9.96
CA LEU A 35 13.23 -11.71 -11.21
C LEU A 35 13.99 -11.17 -12.42
N GLU A 36 14.16 -12.02 -13.44
CA GLU A 36 14.69 -11.60 -14.74
C GLU A 36 13.70 -10.67 -15.45
N LYS A 37 14.20 -9.61 -16.10
CA LYS A 37 13.34 -8.57 -16.67
C LYS A 37 12.48 -9.06 -17.83
N GLU A 38 12.99 -10.04 -18.57
CA GLU A 38 12.30 -10.69 -19.69
C GLU A 38 11.25 -11.70 -19.22
N ASN A 39 11.16 -11.97 -17.92
CA ASN A 39 10.19 -12.89 -17.35
C ASN A 39 8.81 -12.24 -17.25
N ILE A 40 7.77 -12.94 -17.71
CA ILE A 40 6.37 -12.51 -17.57
C ILE A 40 5.97 -12.19 -16.12
N PHE A 41 6.54 -12.91 -15.14
CA PHE A 41 6.29 -12.64 -13.73
C PHE A 41 6.87 -11.30 -13.27
N TYR A 42 8.01 -10.87 -13.82
CA TYR A 42 8.54 -9.54 -13.54
C TYR A 42 7.61 -8.46 -14.08
N GLN A 43 7.18 -8.59 -15.34
CA GLN A 43 6.24 -7.65 -15.96
C GLN A 43 4.94 -7.56 -15.14
N CYS A 44 4.30 -8.69 -14.84
CA CYS A 44 3.08 -8.70 -14.02
C CYS A 44 3.28 -8.08 -12.63
N ALA A 45 4.44 -8.28 -12.01
CA ALA A 45 4.73 -7.72 -10.70
C ALA A 45 4.92 -6.19 -10.77
N VAL A 46 5.60 -5.68 -11.80
CA VAL A 46 5.73 -4.23 -12.06
C VAL A 46 4.36 -3.60 -12.38
N ASP A 47 3.55 -4.25 -13.21
CA ASP A 47 2.20 -3.78 -13.54
C ASP A 47 1.33 -3.65 -12.28
N ASN A 48 1.39 -4.65 -11.39
CA ASN A 48 0.67 -4.60 -10.11
C ASN A 48 1.16 -3.46 -9.21
N LEU A 49 2.46 -3.15 -9.18
CA LEU A 49 2.99 -2.02 -8.43
C LEU A 49 2.53 -0.68 -9.02
N GLU A 50 2.47 -0.56 -10.34
CA GLU A 50 1.96 0.62 -11.02
C GLU A 50 0.49 0.86 -10.69
N ILE A 51 -0.35 -0.17 -10.80
CA ILE A 51 -1.78 -0.10 -10.45
C ILE A 51 -1.96 0.30 -8.97
N LEU A 52 -1.12 -0.23 -8.07
CA LEU A 52 -1.15 0.12 -6.65
C LEU A 52 -0.84 1.61 -6.43
N LYS A 53 0.24 2.11 -7.05
CA LYS A 53 0.63 3.53 -7.02
C LYS A 53 -0.53 4.42 -7.50
N GLU A 54 -1.12 4.10 -8.65
CA GLU A 54 -2.23 4.87 -9.23
C GLU A 54 -3.46 4.87 -8.32
N THR A 55 -3.82 3.70 -7.79
CA THR A 55 -4.98 3.54 -6.89
C THR A 55 -4.80 4.36 -5.62
N ILE A 56 -3.60 4.39 -5.02
CA ILE A 56 -3.31 5.21 -3.84
C ILE A 56 -3.50 6.69 -4.17
N VAL A 57 -2.95 7.16 -5.30
CA VAL A 57 -3.10 8.55 -5.73
C VAL A 57 -4.57 8.92 -5.96
N ASP A 58 -5.34 8.02 -6.59
CA ASP A 58 -6.77 8.22 -6.81
C ASP A 58 -7.57 8.27 -5.50
N LEU A 59 -7.26 7.39 -4.55
CA LEU A 59 -7.86 7.39 -3.20
C LEU A 59 -7.63 8.71 -2.46
N LEU A 60 -6.46 9.33 -2.64
CA LEU A 60 -6.11 10.59 -2.00
C LEU A 60 -6.70 11.82 -2.70
N LYS A 61 -6.97 11.75 -4.01
CA LYS A 61 -7.45 12.90 -4.80
C LYS A 61 -8.95 13.10 -4.75
N LYS A 62 -9.74 12.03 -4.54
CA LYS A 62 -11.21 12.13 -4.59
C LYS A 62 -11.79 12.30 -3.18
N ASP A 63 -12.90 13.02 -3.12
CA ASP A 63 -13.65 13.22 -1.89
C ASP A 63 -14.57 12.01 -1.62
N TYR A 64 -13.97 10.90 -1.22
CA TYR A 64 -14.69 9.68 -0.87
C TYR A 64 -15.34 9.81 0.51
N ASN A 65 -16.46 9.11 0.71
CA ASN A 65 -17.09 9.03 2.02
C ASN A 65 -16.13 8.37 3.04
N PRO A 66 -15.66 9.09 4.07
CA PRO A 66 -14.64 8.56 4.98
C PRO A 66 -15.08 7.30 5.72
N LYS A 67 -16.38 7.16 6.03
CA LYS A 67 -16.92 5.97 6.71
C LYS A 67 -16.83 4.73 5.84
N GLU A 68 -17.08 4.88 4.55
CA GLU A 68 -17.02 3.78 3.59
C GLU A 68 -15.59 3.33 3.35
N ILE A 69 -14.66 4.28 3.15
CA ILE A 69 -13.23 3.99 3.05
C ILE A 69 -12.72 3.28 4.30
N SER A 70 -13.10 3.77 5.48
CA SER A 70 -12.71 3.14 6.76
C SER A 70 -13.26 1.72 6.93
N LYS A 71 -14.43 1.41 6.35
CA LYS A 71 -14.96 0.04 6.34
C LYS A 71 -14.13 -0.83 5.39
N LYS A 72 -13.92 -0.39 4.15
CA LYS A 72 -13.17 -1.14 3.13
C LYS A 72 -11.72 -1.40 3.54
N LEU A 73 -11.06 -0.45 4.19
CA LEU A 73 -9.71 -0.64 4.72
C LEU A 73 -9.66 -1.67 5.85
N ARG A 74 -10.70 -1.74 6.70
CA ARG A 74 -10.80 -2.78 7.74
C ARG A 74 -11.05 -4.16 7.15
N ASP A 75 -11.91 -4.24 6.14
CA ASP A 75 -12.16 -5.50 5.40
C ASP A 75 -10.84 -5.99 4.77
N LEU A 76 -10.09 -5.10 4.11
CA LEU A 76 -8.77 -5.40 3.56
C LEU A 76 -7.78 -5.86 4.63
N GLU A 77 -7.69 -5.16 5.77
CA GLU A 77 -6.81 -5.54 6.87
C GLU A 77 -7.14 -6.95 7.41
N PHE A 78 -8.43 -7.28 7.51
CA PHE A 78 -8.88 -8.59 7.93
C PHE A 78 -8.48 -9.68 6.94
N ASP A 79 -8.74 -9.46 5.65
CA ASP A 79 -8.39 -10.41 4.59
C ASP A 79 -6.88 -10.63 4.52
N MET A 80 -6.08 -9.55 4.58
CA MET A 80 -4.62 -9.65 4.61
C MET A 80 -4.12 -10.45 5.81
N LYS A 81 -4.72 -10.24 7.00
CA LYS A 81 -4.34 -11.00 8.19
C LYS A 81 -4.60 -12.50 8.02
N LYS A 82 -5.73 -12.86 7.39
CA LYS A 82 -6.06 -14.25 7.07
C LYS A 82 -4.97 -14.92 6.24
N THR A 83 -4.57 -14.28 5.15
CA THR A 83 -3.53 -14.80 4.24
C THR A 83 -2.15 -14.83 4.89
N LEU A 84 -1.74 -13.77 5.59
CA LEU A 84 -0.38 -13.65 6.11
C LEU A 84 -0.12 -14.46 7.39
N PHE A 85 -1.13 -14.63 8.26
CA PHE A 85 -0.93 -15.20 9.60
C PHE A 85 -1.71 -16.48 9.88
N PHE A 86 -2.83 -16.71 9.20
CA PHE A 86 -3.69 -17.86 9.48
C PHE A 86 -3.48 -19.01 8.48
N GLU A 87 -3.34 -18.74 7.18
CA GLU A 87 -3.05 -19.77 6.17
C GLU A 87 -1.64 -20.39 6.34
N LYS A 88 -0.67 -19.63 6.88
CA LYS A 88 0.66 -20.14 7.21
C LYS A 88 0.66 -21.24 8.29
N LYS A 89 -0.38 -21.33 9.13
CA LYS A 89 -0.46 -22.36 10.20
C LYS A 89 -1.01 -23.70 9.71
N GLU A 90 -1.72 -23.73 8.59
CA GLU A 90 -2.29 -24.98 8.05
C GLU A 90 -1.29 -25.73 7.17
N ASN A 91 -0.39 -25.01 6.48
CA ASN A 91 0.65 -25.61 5.60
C ASN A 91 1.92 -26.08 6.34
N GLN A 92 1.91 -26.15 7.67
CA GLN A 92 3.03 -26.61 8.51
C GLN A 92 2.75 -27.95 9.24
N LYS A 93 1.76 -28.73 8.76
CA LYS A 93 1.47 -30.08 9.27
C LYS A 93 1.94 -31.17 8.33
#